data_AF-A0A382HI35-F1
#
_entry.id   AF-A0A382HI35-F1
#
_cell.length_a   1.000
_cell.length_b   1.000
_cell.length_c   1.000
_cell.angle_alpha   90.00
_cell.angle_beta   90.00
_cell.angle_gamma   90.00
#
_symmetry.space_group_name_H-M   'P 1'
#
loop_
_entity.id
_entity.type
_entity.pdbx_description
1 polymer ?
#
loop_
_entity_poly.entity_id
_entity_poly.type
_entity_poly.pdbx_seq_one_letter_code
_entity_poly.pdbx_strand_id
1 'polypeptide(L)'
;MSVVQTPCIGICSTTSLGDMVCRGCKRYSFEVINWNGYDDVAKSAVLNRVEKLICQILENRFRIFSVPNLKSGLEKAQVPYDPSLSPYCWLHNLLKKYHQSID
;
A
#
# COMPACT_ATOMS: atom_id res chain seq x y z
N MET A 1 5.67 -11.06 -20.07
CA MET A 1 4.50 -10.72 -19.24
C MET A 1 5.00 -10.39 -17.85
N SER A 2 4.90 -9.13 -17.43
CA SER A 2 5.34 -8.69 -16.10
C SER A 2 4.37 -9.23 -15.06
N VAL A 3 4.84 -10.13 -14.19
CA VAL A 3 4.05 -10.68 -13.10
C VAL A 3 3.60 -9.54 -12.18
N VAL A 4 2.30 -9.24 -12.14
CA VAL A 4 1.75 -8.27 -11.20
C VAL A 4 1.91 -8.82 -9.79
N GLN A 5 2.82 -8.25 -9.02
CA GLN A 5 3.07 -8.70 -7.65
C GLN A 5 1.86 -8.42 -6.76
N THR A 6 1.53 -9.38 -5.92
CA THR A 6 0.44 -9.21 -4.96
C THR A 6 0.88 -8.27 -3.83
N PRO A 7 0.11 -7.22 -3.50
CA PRO A 7 0.41 -6.33 -2.39
C PRO A 7 0.08 -6.97 -1.02
N CYS A 8 -0.15 -8.29 -0.97
CA CYS A 8 -0.44 -9.02 0.26
C CYS A 8 0.72 -8.89 1.26
N ILE A 9 0.42 -8.36 2.44
CA ILE A 9 1.39 -8.21 3.54
C ILE A 9 1.29 -9.33 4.59
N GLY A 10 0.64 -10.45 4.27
CA GLY A 10 0.44 -11.57 5.21
C GLY A 10 -0.60 -11.33 6.32
N ILE A 11 -1.24 -10.16 6.36
CA ILE A 11 -2.29 -9.82 7.32
C ILE A 11 -3.57 -9.51 6.54
N CYS A 12 -4.53 -10.45 6.55
CA CYS A 12 -5.82 -10.28 5.90
C CYS A 12 -6.95 -10.30 6.92
N SER A 13 -7.65 -9.18 7.07
CA SER A 13 -8.81 -9.09 7.95
C SER A 13 -10.13 -9.42 7.26
N THR A 14 -10.19 -9.41 5.93
CA THR A 14 -11.43 -9.76 5.20
C THR A 14 -11.70 -11.26 5.25
N THR A 15 -10.65 -12.09 5.21
CA THR A 15 -10.79 -13.56 5.29
C THR A 15 -10.84 -14.06 6.73
N SER A 16 -10.09 -13.46 7.64
CA SER A 16 -10.00 -13.93 9.04
C SER A 16 -11.04 -13.29 9.98
N LEU A 17 -11.45 -12.04 9.73
CA LEU A 17 -12.35 -11.27 10.59
C LEU A 17 -13.66 -10.85 9.89
N GLY A 18 -13.76 -11.02 8.57
CA GLY A 18 -14.95 -10.66 7.80
C GLY A 18 -15.09 -9.16 7.49
N ASP A 19 -14.03 -8.36 7.59
CA ASP A 19 -14.10 -6.94 7.20
C ASP A 19 -14.45 -6.79 5.70
N MET A 20 -15.20 -5.74 5.34
CA MET A 20 -15.50 -5.42 3.93
C MET A 20 -14.29 -4.88 3.16
N VAL A 21 -13.35 -4.25 3.87
CA VAL A 21 -12.10 -3.71 3.34
C VAL A 21 -10.95 -4.22 4.19
N CYS A 22 -9.92 -4.77 3.55
CA CYS A 22 -8.78 -5.34 4.26
C CYS A 22 -7.98 -4.25 4.99
N ARG A 23 -7.79 -4.39 6.30
CA ARG A 23 -6.97 -3.45 7.08
C ARG A 23 -5.50 -3.46 6.64
N GLY A 24 -5.02 -4.56 6.08
CA GLY A 24 -3.65 -4.71 5.60
C GLY A 24 -3.42 -4.15 4.18
N CYS A 25 -4.05 -4.76 3.17
CA CYS A 25 -3.82 -4.44 1.76
C CYS A 25 -4.84 -3.44 1.16
N LYS A 26 -5.84 -2.98 1.93
CA LYS A 26 -6.86 -1.99 1.53
C LYS A 26 -7.73 -2.36 0.33
N ARG A 27 -7.64 -3.59 -0.17
CA ARG A 27 -8.55 -4.17 -1.16
C ARG A 27 -9.91 -4.52 -0.53
N TYR A 28 -10.95 -4.53 -1.34
CA TYR A 28 -12.27 -5.04 -0.96
C TYR A 28 -12.21 -6.55 -0.76
N SER A 29 -13.10 -7.08 0.09
CA SER A 29 -13.17 -8.52 0.40
C SER A 29 -13.26 -9.40 -0.86
N PHE A 30 -14.11 -9.02 -1.81
CA PHE A 30 -14.26 -9.76 -3.07
C PHE A 30 -13.03 -9.69 -3.99
N GLU A 31 -12.25 -8.61 -3.95
CA GLU A 31 -11.00 -8.51 -4.72
C GLU A 31 -9.91 -9.40 -4.11
N VAL A 32 -9.89 -9.52 -2.79
CA VAL A 32 -8.96 -10.42 -2.07
C VAL A 32 -9.29 -11.87 -2.40
N ILE A 33 -10.56 -12.26 -2.32
CA ILE A 33 -11.02 -13.63 -2.57
C ILE A 33 -10.79 -14.04 -4.02
N ASN A 34 -11.13 -13.16 -4.97
CA ASN A 34 -11.10 -13.49 -6.40
C ASN A 34 -9.77 -13.14 -7.08
N TRP A 35 -8.75 -12.70 -6.33
CA TRP A 35 -7.50 -12.16 -6.89
C TRP A 35 -6.83 -13.07 -7.92
N ASN A 36 -6.82 -14.38 -7.65
CA ASN A 36 -6.19 -15.37 -8.54
C ASN A 36 -6.92 -15.51 -9.89
N GLY A 37 -8.21 -15.17 -9.94
CA GLY A 37 -9.02 -15.18 -11.16
C GLY A 37 -8.96 -13.88 -11.96
N TYR A 38 -8.32 -12.83 -11.45
CA TYR A 38 -8.17 -11.57 -12.17
C TYR A 38 -7.05 -11.64 -13.21
N ASP A 39 -7.30 -11.08 -14.38
CA ASP A 39 -6.28 -10.81 -15.38
C ASP A 39 -5.37 -9.65 -14.94
N ASP A 40 -4.28 -9.43 -15.69
CA ASP A 40 -3.30 -8.40 -15.34
C ASP A 40 -3.93 -6.99 -15.38
N VAL A 41 -4.87 -6.75 -16.28
CA VAL A 41 -5.57 -5.46 -16.40
C VAL A 41 -6.43 -5.19 -15.16
N ALA A 42 -7.23 -6.16 -14.71
CA ALA A 42 -8.04 -6.03 -13.51
C ALA A 42 -7.16 -5.90 -12.26
N LYS A 43 -6.07 -6.68 -12.16
CA LYS A 43 -5.11 -6.56 -11.05
C LYS A 43 -4.52 -5.16 -11.00
N SER A 44 -4.02 -4.64 -12.13
CA SER A 44 -3.49 -3.27 -12.22
C SER A 44 -4.54 -2.22 -11.87
N ALA A 45 -5.79 -2.37 -12.34
CA ALA A 45 -6.86 -1.43 -12.00
C ALA A 45 -7.14 -1.36 -10.49
N VAL A 46 -7.14 -2.51 -9.80
CA VAL A 46 -7.30 -2.58 -8.34
C VAL A 46 -6.13 -1.90 -7.63
N LEU A 47 -4.89 -2.17 -8.05
CA LEU A 47 -3.70 -1.57 -7.45
C LEU A 47 -3.66 -0.06 -7.65
N ASN A 48 -3.94 0.42 -8.86
CA ASN A 48 -4.00 1.84 -9.18
C ASN A 48 -5.07 2.56 -8.34
N ARG A 49 -6.22 1.92 -8.11
CA ARG A 49 -7.27 2.47 -7.23
C ARG A 49 -6.77 2.61 -5.80
N VAL A 50 -6.13 1.58 -5.25
CA VAL A 50 -5.59 1.60 -3.89
C VAL A 50 -4.51 2.69 -3.76
N GLU A 51 -3.60 2.77 -4.73
CA GLU A 51 -2.56 3.80 -4.78
C GLU A 51 -3.16 5.21 -4.78
N LYS A 52 -4.12 5.47 -5.67
CA LYS A 52 -4.80 6.76 -5.77
C LYS A 52 -5.43 7.18 -4.45
N LEU A 53 -6.11 6.27 -3.77
CA LEU A 53 -6.73 6.56 -2.47
C LEU A 53 -5.69 6.87 -1.39
N ILE A 54 -4.58 6.13 -1.35
CA ILE A 54 -3.48 6.39 -0.41
C ILE A 54 -2.89 7.78 -0.65
N CYS A 55 -2.60 8.13 -1.90
CA CYS A 55 -2.06 9.44 -2.26
C CYS A 55 -3.03 10.55 -1.86
N GLN A 56 -4.30 10.44 -2.24
CA GLN A 56 -5.33 11.43 -1.90
C GLN A 56 -5.45 11.66 -0.38
N ILE A 57 -5.41 10.60 0.43
CA ILE A 57 -5.52 10.74 1.88
C ILE A 57 -4.27 11.40 2.46
N LEU A 58 -3.08 10.97 2.04
CA LEU A 58 -1.83 11.45 2.62
C LEU A 58 -1.45 12.85 2.15
N GLU A 59 -1.73 13.20 0.90
CA GLU A 59 -1.55 14.57 0.38
C GLU A 59 -2.37 15.59 1.17
N ASN A 60 -3.60 15.22 1.56
CA ASN A 60 -4.47 16.08 2.35
C ASN A 60 -4.06 16.21 3.82
N ARG A 61 -3.12 15.39 4.31
CA ARG A 61 -2.72 15.35 5.73
C ARG A 61 -1.25 15.70 5.94
N PHE A 62 -0.41 15.44 4.95
CA PHE A 62 1.04 15.55 5.05
C PHE A 62 1.62 16.28 3.84
N ARG A 63 2.66 17.06 4.11
CA ARG A 63 3.48 17.70 3.09
C ARG A 63 4.88 17.11 3.12
N ILE A 64 5.32 16.57 1.98
CA ILE A 64 6.68 16.04 1.84
C ILE A 64 7.60 17.20 1.43
N PHE A 65 8.46 17.65 2.34
CA PHE A 65 9.41 18.75 2.07
C PHE A 65 10.69 18.28 1.36
N SER A 66 11.10 17.03 1.57
CA SER A 66 12.31 16.46 0.97
C SER A 66 12.11 14.98 0.69
N VAL A 67 12.00 14.65 -0.60
CA VAL A 67 11.96 13.25 -1.07
C VAL A 67 13.26 12.50 -0.78
N PRO A 68 14.47 13.09 -0.93
CA PRO A 68 15.71 12.42 -0.55
C PRO A 68 15.75 12.00 0.93
N ASN A 69 15.25 12.85 1.83
CA ASN A 69 15.21 12.52 3.26
C ASN A 69 14.24 11.38 3.54
N LEU A 70 13.09 11.35 2.86
CA LEU A 70 12.14 10.24 2.95
C LEU A 70 12.78 8.91 2.50
N LYS A 71 13.49 8.92 1.36
CA LYS A 71 14.23 7.75 0.86
C LYS A 71 15.27 7.26 1.88
N SER A 72 16.09 8.16 2.41
CA SER A 72 17.07 7.80 3.44
C SER A 72 16.40 7.21 4.69
N GLY A 73 15.23 7.72 5.09
CA GLY A 73 14.43 7.16 6.18
C GLY A 73 13.94 5.74 5.89
N LEU A 74 13.45 5.49 4.68
CA LEU A 74 13.01 4.15 4.25
C LEU A 74 14.16 3.15 4.24
N GLU A 75 15.33 3.55 3.73
CA GLU A 75 16.54 2.71 3.68
C GLU A 75 17.04 2.36 5.08
N LYS A 76 17.17 3.35 5.97
CA LYS A 76 17.54 3.14 7.38
C LYS A 76 16.56 2.21 8.09
N ALA A 77 15.27 2.37 7.78
CA ALA A 77 14.22 1.53 8.32
C ALA A 77 14.09 0.19 7.57
N GLN A 78 14.88 -0.11 6.55
CA GLN A 78 14.74 -1.32 5.72
C GLN A 78 13.29 -1.56 5.23
N VAL A 79 12.61 -0.49 4.83
CA VAL A 79 11.25 -0.56 4.28
C VAL A 79 11.34 -0.65 2.77
N PRO A 80 10.83 -1.73 2.13
CA PRO A 80 10.81 -1.82 0.69
C PRO A 80 9.88 -0.75 0.10
N TYR A 81 10.32 -0.14 -0.99
CA TYR A 81 9.53 0.82 -1.75
C TYR A 81 9.79 0.63 -3.24
N ASP A 82 8.77 0.91 -4.05
CA ASP A 82 8.87 0.91 -5.51
C ASP A 82 9.10 2.36 -5.99
N PRO A 83 10.25 2.67 -6.60
CA PRO A 83 10.57 4.01 -7.08
C PRO A 83 9.60 4.56 -8.14
N SER A 84 8.79 3.70 -8.79
CA SER A 84 7.79 4.12 -9.78
C SER A 84 6.51 4.69 -9.15
N LEU A 85 6.25 4.39 -7.88
CA LEU A 85 5.06 4.85 -7.16
C LEU A 85 5.26 6.25 -6.57
N SER A 86 4.15 6.90 -6.23
CA SER A 86 4.18 8.20 -5.54
C SER A 86 4.98 8.16 -4.22
N PRO A 87 5.74 9.22 -3.88
CA PRO A 87 6.39 9.35 -2.58
C PRO A 87 5.44 9.21 -1.39
N TYR A 88 4.15 9.52 -1.57
CA TYR A 88 3.13 9.32 -0.55
C TYR A 88 2.86 7.84 -0.26
N CYS A 89 2.98 6.95 -1.25
CA CYS A 89 2.92 5.52 -1.02
C CYS A 89 4.11 5.03 -0.20
N TRP A 90 5.29 5.62 -0.40
CA TRP A 90 6.45 5.27 0.43
C TRP A 90 6.29 5.79 1.86
N LEU A 91 5.77 7.01 2.03
CA LEU A 91 5.41 7.56 3.33
C LEU A 91 4.40 6.64 4.04
N HIS A 92 3.39 6.14 3.33
CA HIS A 92 2.44 5.16 3.87
C HIS A 92 3.15 3.93 4.45
N ASN A 93 4.09 3.34 3.69
CA ASN A 93 4.85 2.17 4.12
C ASN A 93 5.71 2.46 5.36
N LEU A 94 6.33 3.65 5.42
CA LEU A 94 7.12 4.08 6.57
C LEU A 94 6.24 4.25 7.82
N LEU A 95 5.12 4.97 7.71
CA LEU A 95 4.17 5.18 8.81
C LEU A 95 3.62 3.85 9.33
N LYS A 96 3.34 2.92 8.42
CA LYS A 96 2.88 1.58 8.78
C LYS A 96 3.94 0.78 9.54
N LYS A 97 5.23 1.00 9.32
CA LYS A 97 6.28 0.35 10.11
C LYS A 97 6.40 0.92 11.52
N TYR A 98 6.20 2.23 11.67
CA TYR A 98 6.41 2.94 12.93
C TYR A 98 5.13 3.36 13.66
N HIS A 99 3.96 2.83 13.28
CA HIS A 99 2.69 3.26 13.87
C HIS A 99 2.58 3.04 15.39
N GLN A 100 3.45 2.21 15.98
CA GLN A 100 3.53 1.96 17.43
C GLN A 100 4.51 2.88 18.16
N SER A 101 5.29 3.67 17.43
CA SER A 101 6.36 4.53 17.96
C SER A 101 6.01 6.03 17.87
N ILE A 102 4.78 6.34 17.47
CA ILE A 102 4.26 7.70 17.35
C ILE A 102 3.28 7.87 18.51
N ASP A 103 3.80 8.33 19.65
CA ASP A 103 3.02 8.90 20.76
C ASP A 103 2.78 10.41 20.50
#